data_AF-A0A966Z3W2-F1
#
_entry.id   AF-A0A966Z3W2-F1
#
_cell.length_a   1.000
_cell.length_b   1.000
_cell.length_c   1.000
_cell.angle_alpha   90.00
_cell.angle_beta   90.00
_cell.angle_gamma   90.00
#
_symmetry.space_group_name_H-M   'P 1'
#
loop_
_entity.id
_entity.type
_entity.pdbx_description
1 polymer ?
#
loop_
_entity_poly.entity_id
_entity_poly.type
_entity_poly.pdbx_seq_one_letter_code
_entity_poly.pdbx_strand_id
1 'polypeptide(L)'
;MRRLLPVLLTLIAAVFAVLWQRSERRTEAVLLRVAQLERVRDNVAAPVPAAGSETAAASLPPGERIIRVPAGAPPADHVRVVDNKALDDLNATVAELRQQLAAASEDARKQNTLLASGAEEQARVVLQVEELKETVRQGKSTATSLRAELQTRTDRTASSEVSQKAMAERLAKAEAAATKMTSVGREVEDLHRRREAQIATLQRRYREVNDVYRAFLLNEQNRERAGTGNQAGDISRVQNSIQQAEDDLRQIQILNARIATLIR
;
A
#
# COMPACT_ATOMS: atom_id res chain seq x y z
N MET A 1 19.80 12.31 -19.20
CA MET A 1 18.79 11.84 -18.23
C MET A 1 19.19 10.59 -17.43
N ARG A 2 20.01 9.64 -17.95
CA ARG A 2 20.39 8.40 -17.22
C ARG A 2 21.17 8.58 -15.90
N ARG A 3 21.80 9.73 -15.65
CA ARG A 3 22.57 9.98 -14.41
C ARG A 3 21.75 10.53 -13.23
N LEU A 4 20.51 10.96 -13.47
CA LEU A 4 19.65 11.53 -12.40
C LEU A 4 18.90 10.45 -11.62
N LEU A 5 18.62 9.30 -12.25
CA LEU A 5 17.91 8.18 -11.63
C LEU A 5 18.58 7.62 -10.36
N PRO A 6 19.91 7.36 -10.32
CA PRO A 6 20.55 6.84 -9.11
C PRO A 6 20.54 7.86 -7.96
N VAL A 7 20.70 9.16 -8.25
CA VAL A 7 20.67 10.21 -7.23
C VAL A 7 19.30 10.31 -6.57
N LEU A 8 18.23 10.21 -7.36
CA LEU A 8 16.86 10.30 -6.86
C LEU A 8 16.50 9.09 -5.97
N LEU A 9 16.99 7.90 -6.32
CA LEU A 9 16.84 6.68 -5.50
C LEU A 9 17.57 6.80 -4.15
N THR A 10 18.79 7.33 -4.14
CA THR A 10 19.54 7.53 -2.88
C THR A 10 18.87 8.54 -1.95
N LEU A 11 18.24 9.57 -2.52
CA LEU A 11 17.54 10.61 -1.75
C LEU A 11 16.27 10.05 -1.09
N ILE A 12 15.51 9.20 -1.81
CA ILE A 12 14.35 8.51 -1.25
C ILE A 12 14.76 7.55 -0.12
N ALA A 13 15.84 6.79 -0.30
CA ALA A 13 16.35 5.88 0.73
C ALA A 13 16.79 6.64 1.99
N ALA A 14 17.45 7.80 1.84
CA ALA A 14 17.85 8.65 2.96
C ALA A 14 16.63 9.21 3.72
N VAL A 15 15.57 9.64 3.02
CA VAL A 15 14.34 10.11 3.65
C VAL A 15 13.65 8.98 4.41
N PHE A 16 13.59 7.77 3.85
CA PHE A 16 13.05 6.60 4.55
C PHE A 16 13.85 6.24 5.81
N ALA A 17 15.19 6.29 5.75
CA ALA A 17 16.04 6.03 6.91
C ALA A 17 15.80 7.05 8.04
N VAL A 18 15.66 8.33 7.71
CA VAL A 18 15.36 9.40 8.69
C VAL A 18 13.98 9.22 9.32
N LEU A 19 12.97 8.84 8.52
CA LEU A 19 11.62 8.59 9.02
C LEU A 19 11.56 7.35 9.92
N TRP A 20 12.28 6.28 9.55
CA TRP A 20 12.39 5.07 10.35
C TRP A 20 13.05 5.33 11.71
N GLN A 21 14.18 6.06 11.69
CA GLN A 21 14.88 6.43 12.92
C GLN A 21 14.02 7.35 13.81
N ARG A 22 13.18 8.21 13.21
CA ARG A 22 12.21 9.02 13.95
C ARG A 22 11.08 8.18 14.55
N SER A 23 10.64 7.11 13.88
CA SER A 23 9.61 6.22 14.42
C SER A 23 10.12 5.39 15.60
N GLU A 24 11.36 4.88 15.53
CA GLU A 24 11.96 4.12 16.64
C GLU A 24 12.13 5.00 17.89
N ARG A 25 12.58 6.25 17.72
CA ARG A 25 12.65 7.21 18.83
C ARG A 25 11.29 7.53 19.45
N ARG A 26 10.21 7.48 18.66
CA ARG A 26 8.84 7.66 19.18
C ARG A 26 8.36 6.43 19.96
N THR A 27 8.71 5.21 19.52
CA THR A 27 8.35 3.99 20.25
C THR A 27 9.06 3.88 21.58
N GLU A 28 10.35 4.25 21.67
CA GLU A 28 11.09 4.26 22.93
C GLU A 28 10.50 5.25 23.95
N ALA A 29 10.09 6.44 23.49
CA ALA A 29 9.45 7.43 24.36
C ALA A 29 8.11 6.96 24.92
N VAL A 30 7.35 6.16 24.15
CA VAL A 30 6.07 5.58 24.61
C VAL A 30 6.32 4.46 25.62
N LEU A 31 7.30 3.58 25.38
CA LEU A 31 7.65 2.50 26.31
C LEU A 31 8.12 3.05 27.66
N LEU A 32 8.90 4.14 27.68
CA LEU A 32 9.32 4.80 28.91
C LEU A 32 8.14 5.38 29.70
N ARG A 33 7.12 5.94 29.02
CA ARG A 33 5.91 6.44 29.69
C ARG A 33 5.06 5.31 30.27
N VAL A 34 4.93 4.19 29.56
CA VAL A 34 4.23 3.00 30.08
C VAL A 34 4.96 2.46 31.31
N ALA A 35 6.28 2.33 31.27
CA ALA A 35 7.07 1.90 32.42
C ALA A 35 6.98 2.86 33.63
N GLN A 36 6.85 4.18 33.39
CA GLN A 36 6.58 5.16 34.45
C GLN A 36 5.19 4.98 35.06
N LEU A 37 4.16 4.73 34.24
CA LEU A 37 2.79 4.51 34.71
C LEU A 37 2.66 3.20 35.50
N GLU A 38 3.37 2.14 35.10
CA GLU A 38 3.44 0.90 35.87
C GLU A 38 4.07 1.10 37.25
N ARG A 39 5.16 1.89 37.35
CA ARG A 39 5.76 2.24 38.66
C ARG A 39 4.82 3.05 39.55
N VAL A 40 4.04 3.98 38.96
CA VAL A 40 3.05 4.74 39.74
C VAL A 40 1.93 3.82 40.21
N ARG A 41 1.47 2.88 39.38
CA ARG A 41 0.49 1.86 39.76
C ARG A 41 1.00 0.98 40.90
N ASP A 42 2.25 0.51 40.82
CA ASP A 42 2.83 -0.34 41.87
C ASP A 42 3.04 0.42 43.19
N ASN A 43 3.36 1.72 43.13
CA ASN A 43 3.44 2.57 44.31
C ASN A 43 2.06 2.86 44.95
N VAL A 44 0.99 2.88 44.15
CA VAL A 44 -0.40 3.05 44.65
C VAL A 44 -1.00 1.71 45.11
N ALA A 45 -0.53 0.58 44.57
CA ALA A 45 -0.95 -0.76 44.97
C ALA A 45 -0.23 -1.30 46.23
N ALA A 46 0.71 -0.54 46.80
CA ALA A 46 1.22 -0.83 48.13
C ALA A 46 0.07 -0.73 49.15
N PRO A 47 -0.23 -1.80 49.90
CA PRO A 47 -1.41 -1.83 50.76
C PRO A 47 -1.28 -0.79 51.87
N VAL A 48 -2.20 0.18 51.86
CA VAL A 48 -2.45 1.05 53.02
C VAL A 48 -2.84 0.12 54.18
N PRO A 49 -2.10 0.10 55.30
CA PRO A 49 -2.50 -0.70 56.45
C PRO A 49 -3.87 -0.20 56.93
N ALA A 50 -4.84 -1.10 56.93
CA ALA A 50 -6.18 -0.87 57.43
C ALA A 50 -6.12 -0.48 58.91
N ALA A 51 -6.15 0.82 59.19
CA ALA A 51 -6.46 1.34 60.51
C ALA A 51 -7.95 1.07 60.77
N GLY A 52 -8.22 0.15 61.70
CA GLY A 52 -9.56 -0.27 62.07
C GLY A 52 -10.41 0.90 62.58
N SER A 53 -11.58 1.07 61.97
CA SER A 53 -12.68 1.82 62.56
C SER A 53 -13.53 0.83 63.37
N GLU A 54 -13.07 0.52 64.58
CA GLU A 54 -13.92 0.08 65.67
C GLU A 54 -14.65 1.33 66.19
N THR A 55 -15.94 1.46 65.92
CA THR A 55 -16.80 2.31 66.76
C THR A 55 -18.24 1.84 66.65
N ALA A 56 -18.61 1.07 67.66
CA ALA A 56 -19.98 0.77 68.03
C ALA A 56 -20.76 2.07 68.24
N ALA A 57 -21.90 2.20 67.55
CA ALA A 57 -22.96 3.12 67.93
C ALA A 57 -24.12 2.28 68.46
N ALA A 58 -24.05 2.03 69.76
CA ALA A 58 -25.12 1.45 70.55
C ALA A 58 -26.31 2.42 70.64
N SER A 59 -27.48 1.79 70.66
CA SER A 59 -28.81 2.29 71.01
C SER A 59 -28.85 3.34 72.13
N LEU A 60 -29.55 4.44 71.89
CA LEU A 60 -30.08 5.36 72.92
C LEU A 60 -31.50 4.92 73.33
N PRO A 61 -31.77 4.63 74.62
CA PRO A 61 -33.12 4.73 75.18
C PRO A 61 -33.33 6.09 75.86
N PRO A 62 -34.55 6.68 75.82
CA PRO A 62 -34.87 7.87 76.59
C PRO A 62 -35.17 7.49 78.03
N GLY A 63 -34.25 7.78 78.94
CA GLY A 63 -34.44 7.65 80.38
C GLY A 63 -34.85 8.99 80.99
N GLU A 64 -36.15 9.21 81.14
CA GLU A 64 -36.74 10.30 81.92
C GLU A 64 -36.45 10.06 83.42
N ARG A 65 -35.44 10.76 83.96
CA ARG A 65 -35.14 10.75 85.41
C ARG A 65 -35.86 11.90 86.10
N ILE A 66 -37.03 11.59 86.67
CA ILE A 66 -37.69 12.43 87.66
C ILE A 66 -36.88 12.36 88.96
N ILE A 67 -36.17 13.44 89.30
CA ILE A 67 -35.55 13.61 90.62
C ILE A 67 -36.61 14.20 91.55
N ARG A 68 -37.07 13.39 92.52
CA ARG A 68 -37.83 13.86 93.69
C ARG A 68 -36.86 14.53 94.66
N VAL A 69 -37.11 15.80 94.98
CA VAL A 69 -36.46 16.52 96.07
C VAL A 69 -37.19 16.21 97.38
N PRO A 70 -36.54 15.71 98.44
CA PRO A 70 -37.13 15.69 99.77
C PRO A 70 -36.98 17.08 100.41
N ALA A 71 -38.11 17.60 100.91
CA ALA A 71 -38.17 18.85 101.62
C ALA A 71 -37.62 18.72 103.04
N GLY A 72 -36.82 19.70 103.47
CA GLY A 72 -36.68 20.10 104.87
C GLY A 72 -35.32 19.84 105.52
N ALA A 73 -34.43 20.85 105.50
CA ALA A 73 -33.48 21.18 106.58
C ALA A 73 -32.70 22.48 106.24
N PRO A 74 -32.29 23.29 107.24
CA PRO A 74 -32.00 24.73 107.13
C PRO A 74 -30.68 25.08 106.42
N PRO A 75 -30.54 26.34 105.91
CA PRO A 75 -29.41 26.75 105.10
C PRO A 75 -28.18 26.98 106.01
N ALA A 76 -27.22 26.06 105.96
CA ALA A 76 -25.89 26.29 106.47
C ALA A 76 -25.04 26.97 105.37
N ASP A 77 -24.26 27.98 105.77
CA ASP A 77 -23.35 28.84 104.98
C ASP A 77 -22.20 28.10 104.26
N HIS A 78 -22.43 26.89 103.76
CA HIS A 78 -21.48 26.10 102.96
C HIS A 78 -21.89 26.03 101.47
N VAL A 79 -23.10 26.50 101.15
CA VAL A 79 -23.70 26.45 99.80
C VAL A 79 -23.03 27.43 98.83
N ARG A 80 -22.59 28.61 99.30
CA ARG A 80 -21.99 29.63 98.41
C ARG A 80 -20.63 29.28 97.83
N VAL A 81 -19.84 28.40 98.46
CA VAL A 81 -18.49 28.05 97.97
C VAL A 81 -18.52 26.77 97.13
N VAL A 82 -19.46 25.85 97.38
CA VAL A 82 -19.64 24.61 96.60
C VAL A 82 -20.36 24.89 95.28
N ASP A 83 -21.36 25.79 95.27
CA ASP A 83 -22.06 26.18 94.04
C ASP A 83 -21.15 26.93 93.05
N ASN A 84 -20.21 27.74 93.54
CA ASN A 84 -19.27 28.45 92.68
C ASN A 84 -18.27 27.50 91.99
N LYS A 85 -17.77 26.48 92.70
CA LYS A 85 -16.87 25.46 92.10
C LYS A 85 -17.57 24.62 91.03
N ALA A 86 -18.81 24.20 91.29
CA ALA A 86 -19.60 23.44 90.32
C ALA A 86 -19.94 24.28 89.07
N LEU A 87 -20.20 25.58 89.25
CA LEU A 87 -20.39 26.53 88.14
C LEU A 87 -19.09 26.75 87.35
N ASP A 88 -17.94 26.84 88.02
CA ASP A 88 -16.63 26.97 87.37
C ASP A 88 -16.27 25.72 86.55
N ASP A 89 -16.50 24.51 87.09
CA ASP A 89 -16.31 23.25 86.38
C ASP A 89 -17.27 23.10 85.18
N LEU A 90 -18.51 23.56 85.33
CA LEU A 90 -19.47 23.61 84.23
C LEU A 90 -19.04 24.62 83.15
N ASN A 91 -18.54 25.79 83.54
CA ASN A 91 -18.03 26.78 82.61
C ASN A 91 -16.78 26.28 81.88
N ALA A 92 -15.89 25.56 82.57
CA ALA A 92 -14.71 24.93 81.98
C ALA A 92 -15.11 23.84 80.96
N THR A 93 -16.05 22.97 81.31
CA THR A 93 -16.55 21.93 80.38
C THR A 93 -17.30 22.53 79.18
N VAL A 94 -18.09 23.60 79.38
CA VAL A 94 -18.73 24.32 78.27
C VAL A 94 -17.69 24.99 77.37
N ALA A 95 -16.61 25.56 77.94
CA ALA A 95 -15.51 26.12 77.17
C ALA A 95 -14.77 25.04 76.36
N GLU A 96 -14.50 23.88 76.97
CA GLU A 96 -13.89 22.72 76.32
C GLU A 96 -14.76 22.17 75.19
N LEU A 97 -16.06 21.97 75.43
CA LEU A 97 -17.01 21.52 74.39
C LEU A 97 -17.12 22.52 73.23
N ARG A 98 -17.08 23.83 73.52
CA ARG A 98 -17.04 24.87 72.47
C ARG A 98 -15.75 24.79 71.66
N GLN A 99 -14.62 24.52 72.31
CA GLN A 99 -13.34 24.35 71.63
C GLN A 99 -13.33 23.08 70.76
N GLN A 100 -13.85 21.96 71.27
CA GLN A 100 -13.99 20.72 70.51
C GLN A 100 -14.93 20.88 69.31
N LEU A 101 -16.05 21.59 69.48
CA LEU A 101 -17.00 21.86 68.39
C LEU A 101 -16.39 22.81 67.34
N ALA A 102 -15.62 23.81 67.76
CA ALA A 102 -14.87 24.67 66.84
C ALA A 102 -13.84 23.86 66.03
N ALA A 103 -13.04 23.02 66.69
CA ALA A 103 -12.06 22.15 66.03
C ALA A 103 -12.73 21.17 65.04
N ALA A 104 -13.79 20.48 65.46
CA ALA A 104 -14.54 19.57 64.61
C ALA A 104 -15.17 20.29 63.40
N SER A 105 -15.65 21.53 63.58
CA SER A 105 -16.18 22.33 62.47
C SER A 105 -15.10 22.76 61.48
N GLU A 106 -13.89 23.02 61.95
CA GLU A 106 -12.74 23.36 61.10
C GLU A 106 -12.26 22.14 60.32
N ASP A 107 -12.20 20.98 60.97
CA ASP A 107 -11.84 19.72 60.31
C ASP A 107 -12.90 19.30 59.28
N ALA A 108 -14.18 19.47 59.57
CA ALA A 108 -15.25 19.25 58.60
C ALA A 108 -15.14 20.18 57.38
N ARG A 109 -14.76 21.45 57.59
CA ARG A 109 -14.49 22.39 56.49
C ARG A 109 -13.29 21.95 55.65
N LYS A 110 -12.19 21.54 56.29
CA LYS A 110 -11.00 21.02 55.59
C LYS A 110 -11.33 19.79 54.76
N GLN A 111 -12.06 18.82 55.35
CA GLN A 111 -12.51 17.63 54.63
C GLN A 111 -13.41 17.98 53.44
N ASN A 112 -14.37 18.90 53.61
CA ASN A 112 -15.21 19.36 52.50
C ASN A 112 -14.41 20.02 51.38
N THR A 113 -13.38 20.81 51.70
CA THR A 113 -12.51 21.40 50.66
C THR A 113 -11.68 20.35 49.92
N LEU A 114 -11.19 19.31 50.62
CA LEU A 114 -10.45 18.20 50.00
C LEU A 114 -11.35 17.34 49.11
N LEU A 115 -12.59 17.08 49.54
CA LEU A 115 -13.57 16.37 48.73
C LEU A 115 -13.94 17.17 47.47
N ALA A 116 -14.09 18.49 47.59
CA ALA A 116 -14.35 19.36 46.46
C ALA A 116 -13.18 19.36 45.45
N SER A 117 -11.93 19.51 45.91
CA SER A 117 -10.76 19.45 45.03
C SER A 117 -10.60 18.05 44.39
N GLY A 118 -10.84 16.99 45.15
CA GLY A 118 -10.81 15.62 44.63
C GLY A 118 -11.87 15.38 43.54
N ALA A 119 -13.07 15.93 43.70
CA ALA A 119 -14.13 15.85 42.70
C ALA A 119 -13.78 16.62 41.42
N GLU A 120 -13.15 17.79 41.53
CA GLU A 120 -12.65 18.56 40.39
C GLU A 120 -11.56 17.83 39.61
N GLU A 121 -10.60 17.22 40.32
CA GLU A 121 -9.55 16.40 39.71
C GLU A 121 -10.13 15.17 39.01
N GLN A 122 -11.07 14.48 39.64
CA GLN A 122 -11.76 13.34 39.04
C GLN A 122 -12.50 13.75 37.75
N ALA A 123 -13.23 14.87 37.78
CA ALA A 123 -13.90 15.39 36.60
C ALA A 123 -12.91 15.72 35.47
N ARG A 124 -11.76 16.32 35.80
CA ARG A 124 -10.69 16.61 34.84
C ARG A 124 -10.10 15.36 34.22
N VAL A 125 -9.82 14.32 35.03
CA VAL A 125 -9.29 13.05 34.54
C VAL A 125 -10.30 12.36 33.62
N VAL A 126 -11.59 12.38 33.96
CA VAL A 126 -12.64 11.81 33.09
C VAL A 126 -12.67 12.50 31.73
N LEU A 127 -12.59 13.84 31.70
CA LEU A 127 -12.53 14.59 30.43
C LEU A 127 -11.29 14.22 29.60
N GLN A 128 -10.12 14.09 30.22
CA GLN A 128 -8.90 13.66 29.54
C GLN A 128 -9.00 12.23 28.99
N VAL A 129 -9.62 11.33 29.75
CA VAL A 129 -9.85 9.94 29.30
C VAL A 129 -10.79 9.91 28.09
N GLU A 130 -11.85 10.70 28.08
CA GLU A 130 -12.76 10.80 26.94
C GLU A 130 -12.08 11.43 25.71
N GLU A 131 -11.27 12.48 25.89
CA GLU A 131 -10.47 13.08 24.80
C GLU A 131 -9.46 12.07 24.21
N LEU A 132 -8.78 11.29 25.06
CA LEU A 132 -7.86 10.25 24.62
C LEU A 132 -8.59 9.12 23.89
N LYS A 133 -9.77 8.70 24.37
CA LYS A 133 -10.61 7.70 23.68
C LYS A 133 -11.01 8.19 22.29
N GLU A 134 -11.42 9.45 22.16
CA GLU A 134 -11.78 10.03 20.87
C GLU A 134 -10.57 10.11 19.94
N THR A 135 -9.41 10.53 20.44
CA THR A 135 -8.15 10.53 19.67
C THR A 135 -7.78 9.12 19.19
N VAL A 136 -7.95 8.10 20.05
CA VAL A 136 -7.72 6.70 19.67
C VAL A 136 -8.73 6.24 18.61
N ARG A 137 -9.99 6.65 18.72
CA ARG A 137 -11.02 6.34 17.71
C ARG A 137 -10.69 6.97 16.36
N GLN A 138 -10.30 8.23 16.34
CA GLN A 138 -9.85 8.93 15.14
C GLN A 138 -8.59 8.30 14.54
N GLY A 139 -7.62 7.94 15.39
CA GLY A 139 -6.41 7.20 14.98
C GLY A 139 -6.74 5.85 14.35
N LYS A 140 -7.69 5.10 14.90
CA LYS A 140 -8.16 3.84 14.30
C LYS A 140 -8.83 4.06 12.95
N SER A 141 -9.70 5.07 12.84
CA SER A 141 -10.40 5.37 11.58
C SER A 141 -9.44 5.82 10.47
N THR A 142 -8.41 6.59 10.80
CA THR A 142 -7.39 7.00 9.84
C THR A 142 -6.51 5.82 9.43
N ALA A 143 -6.13 4.96 10.37
CA ALA A 143 -5.38 3.74 10.07
C ALA A 143 -6.15 2.77 9.15
N THR A 144 -7.46 2.59 9.35
CA THR A 144 -8.29 1.75 8.47
C THR A 144 -8.42 2.36 7.07
N SER A 145 -8.61 3.68 6.98
CA SER A 145 -8.64 4.40 5.70
C SER A 145 -7.33 4.26 4.93
N LEU A 146 -6.18 4.49 5.59
CA LEU A 146 -4.86 4.34 4.96
C LEU A 146 -4.60 2.90 4.52
N ARG A 147 -5.03 1.90 5.31
CA ARG A 147 -4.92 0.49 4.95
C ARG A 147 -5.72 0.16 3.68
N ALA A 148 -6.95 0.68 3.57
CA ALA A 148 -7.79 0.50 2.38
C ALA A 148 -7.19 1.20 1.15
N GLU A 149 -6.62 2.39 1.32
CA GLU A 149 -5.95 3.09 0.22
C GLU A 149 -4.68 2.35 -0.24
N LEU A 150 -3.86 1.85 0.71
CA LEU A 150 -2.68 1.05 0.39
C LEU A 150 -3.06 -0.24 -0.37
N GLN A 151 -4.12 -0.91 0.05
CA GLN A 151 -4.61 -2.09 -0.65
C GLN A 151 -5.06 -1.75 -2.08
N THR A 152 -5.86 -0.69 -2.23
CA THR A 152 -6.32 -0.23 -3.55
C THR A 152 -5.15 0.15 -4.46
N ARG A 153 -4.14 0.84 -3.94
CA ARG A 153 -2.92 1.18 -4.68
C ARG A 153 -2.13 -0.07 -5.07
N THR A 154 -2.03 -1.05 -4.18
CA THR A 154 -1.36 -2.34 -4.43
C THR A 154 -2.06 -3.11 -5.56
N ASP A 155 -3.39 -3.20 -5.51
CA ASP A 155 -4.19 -3.85 -6.56
C ASP A 155 -4.04 -3.14 -7.90
N ARG A 156 -4.03 -1.80 -7.90
CA ARG A 156 -3.79 -1.00 -9.10
C ARG A 156 -2.39 -1.21 -9.67
N THR A 157 -1.35 -1.29 -8.83
CA THR A 157 0.01 -1.58 -9.29
C THR A 157 0.09 -2.98 -9.89
N ALA A 158 -0.48 -4.00 -9.25
CA ALA A 158 -0.50 -5.36 -9.77
C ALA A 158 -1.23 -5.44 -11.13
N SER A 159 -2.39 -4.79 -11.25
CA SER A 159 -3.12 -4.69 -12.52
C SER A 159 -2.28 -4.01 -13.61
N SER A 160 -1.58 -2.92 -13.27
CA SER A 160 -0.71 -2.22 -14.21
C SER A 160 0.46 -3.09 -14.68
N GLU A 161 1.09 -3.87 -13.79
CA GLU A 161 2.16 -4.80 -14.13
C GLU A 161 1.68 -5.91 -15.08
N VAL A 162 0.49 -6.47 -14.82
CA VAL A 162 -0.12 -7.46 -15.73
C VAL A 162 -0.37 -6.86 -17.11
N SER A 163 -0.91 -5.64 -17.18
CA SER A 163 -1.12 -4.96 -18.47
C SER A 163 0.19 -4.66 -19.20
N GLN A 164 1.25 -4.29 -18.48
CA GLN A 164 2.57 -4.04 -19.06
C GLN A 164 3.17 -5.33 -19.64
N LYS A 165 3.08 -6.45 -18.92
CA LYS A 165 3.52 -7.76 -19.41
C LYS A 165 2.74 -8.17 -20.67
N ALA A 166 1.41 -8.00 -20.66
CA ALA A 166 0.58 -8.29 -21.83
C ALA A 166 0.93 -7.42 -23.04
N MET A 167 1.25 -6.13 -22.83
CA MET A 167 1.70 -5.25 -23.91
C MET A 167 3.09 -5.62 -24.42
N ALA A 168 4.03 -6.00 -23.54
CA ALA A 168 5.34 -6.49 -23.93
C ALA A 168 5.25 -7.77 -24.77
N GLU A 169 4.39 -8.71 -24.40
CA GLU A 169 4.13 -9.92 -25.18
C GLU A 169 3.50 -9.62 -26.55
N ARG A 170 2.56 -8.67 -26.61
CA ARG A 170 1.97 -8.22 -27.88
C ARG A 170 3.00 -7.55 -28.78
N LEU A 171 3.88 -6.72 -28.21
CA LEU A 171 4.97 -6.08 -28.94
C LEU A 171 5.94 -7.12 -29.49
N ALA A 172 6.38 -8.08 -28.67
CA ALA A 172 7.26 -9.16 -29.12
C ALA A 172 6.64 -9.99 -30.26
N LYS A 173 5.34 -10.29 -30.18
CA LYS A 173 4.60 -10.96 -31.27
C LYS A 173 4.53 -10.11 -32.54
N ALA A 174 4.29 -8.81 -32.41
CA ALA A 174 4.25 -7.89 -33.54
C ALA A 174 5.63 -7.73 -34.20
N GLU A 175 6.70 -7.65 -33.41
CA GLU A 175 8.08 -7.62 -33.91
C GLU A 175 8.46 -8.93 -34.62
N ALA A 176 8.08 -10.07 -34.06
CA ALA A 176 8.28 -11.37 -34.72
C ALA A 176 7.48 -11.48 -36.05
N ALA A 177 6.25 -10.96 -36.08
CA ALA A 177 5.46 -10.92 -37.30
C ALA A 177 6.09 -9.96 -38.34
N ALA A 178 6.56 -8.79 -37.93
CA ALA A 178 7.20 -7.81 -38.81
C ALA A 178 8.51 -8.33 -39.41
N THR A 179 9.34 -9.01 -38.61
CA THR A 179 10.57 -9.65 -39.10
C THR A 179 10.25 -10.77 -40.10
N LYS A 180 9.23 -11.59 -39.83
CA LYS A 180 8.75 -12.61 -40.78
C LYS A 180 8.20 -12.00 -42.07
N MET A 181 7.41 -10.92 -41.99
CA MET A 181 6.92 -10.23 -43.19
C MET A 181 8.07 -9.64 -44.01
N THR A 182 9.09 -9.08 -43.34
CA THR A 182 10.29 -8.56 -44.00
C THR A 182 11.07 -9.67 -44.71
N SER A 183 11.21 -10.86 -44.10
CA SER A 183 11.88 -11.99 -44.75
C SER A 183 11.09 -12.53 -45.94
N VAL A 184 9.76 -12.65 -45.82
CA VAL A 184 8.89 -13.06 -46.92
C VAL A 184 8.95 -12.05 -48.08
N GLY A 185 8.94 -10.76 -47.77
CA GLY A 185 9.07 -9.70 -48.79
C GLY A 185 10.37 -9.80 -49.58
N ARG A 186 11.50 -10.08 -48.91
CA ARG A 186 12.79 -10.33 -49.57
C ARG A 186 12.76 -11.59 -50.44
N GLU A 187 12.17 -12.68 -49.98
CA GLU A 187 12.05 -13.91 -50.78
C GLU A 187 11.20 -13.69 -52.03
N VAL A 188 10.09 -12.95 -51.91
CA VAL A 188 9.25 -12.58 -53.05
C VAL A 188 10.01 -11.70 -54.05
N GLU A 189 10.76 -10.69 -53.57
CA GLU A 189 11.58 -9.85 -54.44
C GLU A 189 12.65 -10.65 -55.19
N ASP A 190 13.34 -11.57 -54.51
CA ASP A 190 14.33 -12.45 -55.12
C ASP A 190 13.71 -13.39 -56.17
N LEU A 191 12.52 -13.94 -55.90
CA LEU A 191 11.78 -14.76 -56.86
C LEU A 191 11.35 -13.94 -58.09
N HIS A 192 10.94 -12.69 -57.90
CA HIS A 192 10.63 -11.77 -59.00
C HIS A 192 11.86 -11.49 -59.86
N ARG A 193 13.01 -11.17 -59.26
CA ARG A 193 14.27 -10.96 -60.00
C ARG A 193 14.67 -12.19 -60.82
N ARG A 194 14.53 -13.40 -60.26
CA ARG A 194 14.81 -14.66 -60.97
C ARG A 194 13.85 -14.90 -62.12
N ARG A 195 12.56 -14.65 -61.90
CA ARG A 195 11.54 -14.73 -62.96
C ARG A 195 11.83 -13.76 -64.09
N GLU A 196 12.19 -12.51 -63.78
CA GLU A 196 12.55 -11.52 -64.79
C GLU A 196 13.78 -11.94 -65.61
N ALA A 197 14.82 -12.46 -64.95
CA ALA A 197 16.00 -13.00 -65.63
C ALA A 197 15.66 -14.17 -66.57
N GLN A 198 14.75 -15.07 -66.16
CA GLN A 198 14.25 -16.16 -67.02
C GLN A 198 13.43 -15.64 -68.20
N ILE A 199 12.54 -14.67 -67.98
CA ILE A 199 11.76 -14.05 -69.06
C ILE A 199 12.70 -13.37 -70.08
N ALA A 200 13.71 -12.65 -69.61
CA ALA A 200 14.70 -12.02 -70.49
C ALA A 200 15.48 -13.07 -71.31
N THR A 201 15.82 -14.19 -70.69
CA THR A 201 16.48 -15.33 -71.37
C THR A 201 15.57 -15.95 -72.43
N LEU A 202 14.30 -16.19 -72.10
CA LEU A 202 13.28 -16.70 -73.01
C LEU A 202 13.08 -15.76 -74.21
N GLN A 203 12.99 -14.45 -73.98
CA GLN A 203 12.86 -13.44 -75.04
C GLN A 203 14.06 -13.44 -75.98
N ARG A 204 15.28 -13.56 -75.45
CA ARG A 204 16.49 -13.66 -76.27
C ARG A 204 16.48 -14.93 -77.13
N ARG A 205 16.14 -16.08 -76.54
CA ARG A 205 16.02 -17.36 -77.28
C ARG A 205 14.96 -17.29 -78.37
N TYR A 206 13.81 -16.66 -78.10
CA TYR A 206 12.77 -16.47 -79.11
C TYR A 206 13.27 -15.62 -80.30
N ARG A 207 14.08 -14.59 -80.06
CA ARG A 207 14.73 -13.84 -81.14
C ARG A 207 15.73 -14.71 -81.90
N GLU A 208 16.57 -15.47 -81.21
CA GLU A 208 17.52 -16.40 -81.84
C GLU A 208 16.81 -17.44 -82.73
N VAL A 209 15.71 -18.04 -82.27
CA VAL A 209 14.86 -18.94 -83.08
C VAL A 209 14.34 -18.24 -84.33
N ASN A 210 13.81 -17.02 -84.19
CA ASN A 210 13.26 -16.26 -85.29
C ASN A 210 14.35 -15.87 -86.31
N ASP A 211 15.53 -15.50 -85.85
CA ASP A 211 16.68 -15.16 -86.69
C ASP A 211 17.17 -16.39 -87.48
N VAL A 212 17.26 -17.56 -86.83
CA VAL A 212 17.60 -18.83 -87.51
C VAL A 212 16.52 -19.21 -88.53
N TYR A 213 15.24 -19.04 -88.18
CA TYR A 213 14.13 -19.33 -89.10
C TYR A 213 14.13 -18.40 -90.32
N ARG A 214 14.38 -17.10 -90.13
CA ARG A 214 14.56 -16.14 -91.24
C ARG A 214 15.76 -16.48 -92.12
N ALA A 215 16.90 -16.82 -91.51
CA ALA A 215 18.09 -17.23 -92.24
C ALA A 215 17.83 -18.52 -93.06
N PHE A 216 17.07 -19.47 -92.51
CA PHE A 216 16.65 -20.67 -93.21
C PHE A 216 15.77 -20.36 -94.43
N LEU A 217 14.74 -19.51 -94.28
CA LEU A 217 13.88 -19.10 -95.39
C LEU A 217 14.63 -18.36 -96.50
N LEU A 218 15.56 -17.48 -96.13
CA LEU A 218 16.42 -16.77 -97.09
C LEU A 218 17.36 -17.74 -97.84
N ASN A 219 17.88 -18.75 -97.16
CA ASN A 219 18.72 -19.78 -97.78
C ASN A 219 17.92 -20.73 -98.69
N GLU A 220 16.65 -21.01 -98.38
CA GLU A 220 15.75 -21.74 -99.28
C GLU A 220 15.45 -20.96 -100.57
N GLN A 221 15.26 -19.63 -100.48
CA GLN A 221 15.05 -18.78 -101.66
C GLN A 221 16.30 -18.67 -102.54
N ASN A 222 17.50 -18.73 -101.96
CA ASN A 222 18.78 -18.62 -102.67
C ASN A 222 19.33 -19.97 -103.18
N ARG A 223 18.54 -21.04 -103.11
CA ARG A 223 18.94 -22.44 -103.36
C ARG A 223 19.16 -22.81 -104.83
N GLU A 224 19.49 -21.85 -105.70
CA GLU A 224 19.94 -22.11 -107.07
C GLU A 224 21.39 -22.60 -107.15
N ARG A 225 22.18 -22.51 -106.07
CA ARG A 225 23.54 -23.06 -106.00
C ARG A 225 23.62 -24.23 -105.02
N ALA A 226 23.62 -25.44 -105.56
CA ALA A 226 23.96 -26.67 -104.84
C ALA A 226 25.39 -26.58 -104.31
N GLY A 227 25.60 -26.66 -102.99
CA GLY A 227 26.96 -26.79 -102.46
C GLY A 227 27.17 -26.74 -100.94
N THR A 228 26.44 -25.95 -100.16
CA THR A 228 26.85 -25.71 -98.75
C THR A 228 25.70 -25.80 -97.74
N GLY A 229 25.21 -27.02 -97.53
CA GLY A 229 25.52 -27.79 -96.32
C GLY A 229 25.14 -27.31 -94.90
N ASN A 230 24.31 -26.29 -94.68
CA ASN A 230 23.96 -25.88 -93.29
C ASN A 230 22.61 -26.42 -92.76
N GLN A 231 21.86 -27.19 -93.53
CA GLN A 231 20.45 -27.51 -93.22
C GLN A 231 20.22 -28.43 -92.00
N ALA A 232 21.12 -29.39 -91.72
CA ALA A 232 20.92 -30.30 -90.60
C ALA A 232 21.31 -29.69 -89.24
N GLY A 233 22.33 -28.82 -89.22
CA GLY A 233 22.82 -28.18 -88.00
C GLY A 233 21.87 -27.09 -87.48
N ASP A 234 21.28 -26.31 -88.39
CA ASP A 234 20.38 -25.20 -88.02
C ASP A 234 19.04 -25.70 -87.46
N ILE A 235 18.48 -26.79 -88.01
CA ILE A 235 17.28 -27.43 -87.47
C ILE A 235 17.54 -27.99 -86.08
N SER A 236 18.69 -28.63 -85.85
CA SER A 236 19.08 -29.12 -84.52
C SER A 236 19.27 -27.98 -83.52
N ARG A 237 19.81 -26.83 -83.93
CA ARG A 237 19.90 -25.62 -83.10
C ARG A 237 18.52 -25.08 -82.72
N VAL A 238 17.57 -25.02 -83.66
CA VAL A 238 16.19 -24.61 -83.38
C VAL A 238 15.53 -25.58 -82.39
N GLN A 239 15.62 -26.89 -82.63
CA GLN A 239 15.06 -27.90 -81.71
C GLN A 239 15.64 -27.78 -80.30
N ASN A 240 16.97 -27.61 -80.16
CA ASN A 240 17.60 -27.40 -78.86
C ASN A 240 17.13 -26.10 -78.18
N SER A 241 16.98 -25.01 -78.93
CA SER A 241 16.51 -23.73 -78.37
C SER A 241 15.03 -23.77 -77.94
N ILE A 242 14.19 -24.53 -78.65
CA ILE A 242 12.79 -24.77 -78.27
C ILE A 242 12.74 -25.62 -76.99
N GLN A 243 13.50 -26.72 -76.94
CA GLN A 243 13.57 -27.58 -75.76
C GLN A 243 14.00 -26.79 -74.51
N GLN A 244 15.01 -25.95 -74.66
CA GLN A 244 15.47 -25.07 -73.57
C GLN A 244 14.43 -24.00 -73.20
N ALA A 245 13.67 -23.47 -74.16
CA ALA A 245 12.58 -22.52 -73.87
C ALA A 245 11.39 -23.18 -73.14
N GLU A 246 11.08 -24.44 -73.45
CA GLU A 246 10.08 -25.22 -72.69
C GLU A 246 10.52 -25.43 -71.25
N ASP A 247 11.80 -25.74 -71.03
CA ASP A 247 12.34 -25.88 -69.68
C ASP A 247 12.32 -24.55 -68.90
N ASP A 248 12.65 -23.42 -69.54
CA ASP A 248 12.51 -22.08 -68.94
C ASP A 248 11.04 -21.78 -68.57
N LEU A 249 10.08 -22.12 -69.44
CA LEU A 249 8.65 -21.94 -69.17
C LEU A 249 8.19 -22.76 -67.96
N ARG A 250 8.64 -24.01 -67.83
CA ARG A 250 8.38 -24.83 -66.64
C ARG A 250 8.98 -24.18 -65.39
N GLN A 251 10.20 -23.66 -65.47
CA GLN A 251 10.82 -22.96 -64.34
C GLN A 251 10.05 -21.70 -63.94
N ILE A 252 9.56 -20.90 -64.89
CA ILE A 252 8.72 -19.72 -64.60
C ILE A 252 7.42 -20.14 -63.91
N GLN A 253 6.78 -21.23 -64.35
CA GLN A 253 5.57 -21.76 -63.70
C GLN A 253 5.84 -22.17 -62.25
N ILE A 254 6.97 -22.85 -61.98
CA ILE A 254 7.39 -23.22 -60.62
C ILE A 254 7.63 -21.99 -59.75
N LEU A 255 8.31 -20.96 -60.28
CA LEU A 255 8.54 -19.71 -59.55
C LEU A 255 7.23 -18.99 -59.23
N ASN A 256 6.29 -18.93 -60.17
CA ASN A 256 4.97 -18.33 -59.95
C ASN A 256 4.15 -19.08 -58.91
N ALA A 257 4.17 -20.41 -58.92
CA ALA A 257 3.52 -21.23 -57.91
C ALA A 257 4.11 -20.93 -56.51
N ARG A 258 5.43 -20.82 -56.42
CA ARG A 258 6.12 -20.50 -55.16
C ARG A 258 5.80 -19.09 -54.64
N ILE A 259 5.76 -18.08 -55.52
CA ILE A 259 5.31 -16.73 -55.16
C ILE A 259 3.87 -16.77 -54.62
N ALA A 260 2.97 -17.50 -55.29
CA ALA A 260 1.58 -17.64 -54.85
C ALA A 260 1.45 -18.31 -53.48
N THR A 261 2.32 -19.28 -53.15
CA THR A 261 2.33 -19.91 -51.82
C THR A 261 2.87 -19.00 -50.71
N LEU A 262 3.77 -18.07 -51.01
CA LEU A 262 4.35 -17.15 -50.01
C LEU A 262 3.44 -15.97 -49.66
N ILE A 263 2.54 -15.59 -50.58
CA ILE A 263 1.61 -14.47 -50.42
C ILE A 263 0.31 -14.90 -49.71
N ARG A 264 0.00 -16.21 -49.71
CA ARG A 264 -1.20 -16.79 -49.10
C ARG A 264 -1.02 -17.09 -47.62
#